data_AF-A0A062GPP3-F1
#
_entry.id   AF-A0A062GPP3-F1
#
_cell.length_a   1.000
_cell.length_b   1.000
_cell.length_c   1.000
_cell.angle_alpha   90.00
_cell.angle_beta   90.00
_cell.angle_gamma   90.00
#
_symmetry.space_group_name_H-M   'P 1'
#
loop_
_entity.id
_entity.type
_entity.pdbx_description
1 polymer ?
#
loop_
_entity_poly.entity_id
_entity_poly.type
_entity_poly.pdbx_seq_one_letter_code
_entity_poly.pdbx_strand_id
1 'polypeptide(L)'
;KQKNEQTAPLKEENITWIKLPKDTAILWGGMPTNHLLQFANPKMQGFTAYRAQEAPAVYSNQFLKLWKECDSDLDISIKNKNDWSFNPANMKIIGCGINYQERASYNTNNPSQYKVDIFLIKINQALQKLPQQKEYPLIHYSEN
;
A
#
# COMPACT_ATOMS: atom_id res chain seq x y z
N LYS A 1 20.15 8.07 28.15
CA LYS A 1 18.96 7.25 27.85
C LYS A 1 17.75 7.93 28.43
N GLN A 2 16.79 8.31 27.60
CA GLN A 2 15.55 8.92 28.07
C GLN A 2 14.67 7.84 28.70
N LYS A 3 13.92 8.21 29.75
CA LYS A 3 13.11 7.29 30.56
C LYS A 3 12.03 6.52 29.75
N ASN A 4 11.75 6.95 28.53
CA ASN A 4 10.72 6.40 27.64
C ASN A 4 11.28 5.96 26.27
N GLU A 5 12.60 5.79 26.12
CA GLU A 5 13.18 5.24 24.89
C GLU A 5 12.79 3.77 24.71
N GLN A 6 12.37 3.43 23.50
CA GLN A 6 12.02 2.05 23.15
C GLN A 6 13.29 1.19 23.04
N THR A 7 13.35 0.08 23.77
CA THR A 7 14.54 -0.80 23.83
C THR A 7 14.49 -1.98 22.87
N ALA A 8 13.34 -2.22 22.24
CA ALA A 8 13.11 -3.25 21.23
C ALA A 8 12.05 -2.76 20.23
N PRO A 9 12.00 -3.29 18.99
CA PRO A 9 10.94 -2.98 18.04
C PRO A 9 9.53 -3.21 18.62
N LEU A 10 8.55 -2.45 18.13
CA LEU A 10 7.14 -2.72 18.48
C LEU A 10 6.77 -4.12 17.96
N LYS A 11 5.90 -4.82 18.69
CA LYS A 11 5.23 -6.00 18.12
C LYS A 11 4.36 -5.54 16.94
N GLU A 12 4.39 -6.28 15.84
CA GLU A 12 3.63 -5.96 14.61
C GLU A 12 2.14 -5.74 14.87
N GLU A 13 1.56 -6.50 15.80
CA GLU A 13 0.14 -6.40 16.21
C GLU A 13 -0.25 -5.03 16.81
N ASN A 14 0.74 -4.25 17.26
CA ASN A 14 0.55 -2.92 17.85
C ASN A 14 0.94 -1.77 16.90
N ILE A 15 1.40 -2.10 15.69
CA ILE A 15 1.72 -1.09 14.68
C ILE A 15 0.43 -0.59 14.05
N THR A 16 0.22 0.72 14.03
CA THR A 16 -0.90 1.38 13.35
C THR A 16 -0.46 2.21 12.15
N TRP A 17 0.83 2.56 12.09
CA TRP A 17 1.42 3.26 10.95
C TRP A 17 2.94 3.09 10.96
N ILE A 18 3.55 3.13 9.77
CA ILE A 18 4.98 3.16 9.54
C ILE A 18 5.23 4.36 8.64
N LYS A 19 5.93 5.39 9.14
CA LYS A 19 6.33 6.56 8.33
C LYS A 19 7.84 6.71 8.36
N LEU A 20 8.42 6.80 7.18
CA LEU A 20 9.84 7.02 6.99
C LEU A 20 10.15 8.53 6.97
N PRO A 21 11.42 8.91 7.19
CA PRO A 21 11.90 10.27 6.96
C PRO A 21 11.55 10.77 5.55
N LYS A 22 11.44 12.09 5.38
CA LYS A 22 10.93 12.71 4.14
C LYS A 22 11.79 12.38 2.90
N ASP A 23 13.08 12.16 3.10
CA ASP A 23 14.12 11.85 2.12
C ASP A 23 14.35 10.34 1.93
N THR A 24 13.48 9.50 2.49
CA THR A 24 13.67 8.05 2.56
C THR A 24 12.40 7.29 2.17
N ALA A 25 12.57 6.23 1.37
CA ALA A 25 11.52 5.28 1.03
C ALA A 25 12.03 3.84 1.16
N ILE A 26 11.12 2.89 1.35
CA ILE A 26 11.38 1.48 1.10
C ILE A 26 10.84 1.11 -0.28
N LEU A 27 11.51 0.19 -0.95
CA LEU A 27 10.95 -0.44 -2.15
C LEU A 27 9.92 -1.50 -1.71
N TRP A 28 8.64 -1.15 -1.63
CA TRP A 28 7.56 -2.04 -1.21
C TRP A 28 6.72 -2.45 -2.43
N GLY A 29 6.67 -3.76 -2.71
CA GLY A 29 6.06 -4.27 -3.95
C GLY A 29 6.74 -3.81 -5.23
N GLY A 30 7.98 -3.30 -5.13
CA GLY A 30 8.69 -2.65 -6.23
C GLY A 30 8.39 -1.15 -6.38
N MET A 31 7.51 -0.57 -5.56
CA MET A 31 7.21 0.87 -5.55
C MET A 31 7.94 1.55 -4.39
N PRO A 32 8.56 2.72 -4.59
CA PRO A 32 9.02 3.54 -3.47
C PRO A 32 7.84 3.97 -2.59
N THR A 33 7.86 3.56 -1.33
CA THR A 33 6.80 3.80 -0.34
C THR A 33 7.43 4.39 0.92
N ASN A 34 6.90 5.51 1.40
CA ASN A 34 7.40 6.18 2.60
C ASN A 34 6.40 6.14 3.78
N HIS A 35 5.19 5.65 3.54
CA HIS A 35 4.16 5.60 4.57
C HIS A 35 3.19 4.43 4.36
N LEU A 36 2.98 3.65 5.42
CA LEU A 36 1.93 2.64 5.52
C LEU A 36 1.03 3.03 6.70
N LEU A 37 -0.28 3.08 6.50
CA LEU A 37 -1.24 3.56 7.50
C LEU A 37 -2.40 2.58 7.65
N GLN A 38 -2.59 2.00 8.83
CA GLN A 38 -3.71 1.13 9.12
C GLN A 38 -5.05 1.86 8.93
N PHE A 39 -6.06 1.16 8.42
CA PHE A 39 -7.40 1.69 8.41
C PHE A 39 -7.90 1.94 9.83
N ALA A 40 -8.45 3.13 10.08
CA ALA A 40 -9.01 3.50 11.38
C ALA A 40 -10.27 2.69 11.75
N ASN A 41 -10.98 2.15 10.74
CA ASN A 41 -12.17 1.35 10.95
C ASN A 41 -11.79 -0.10 11.33
N PRO A 42 -12.06 -0.56 12.56
CA PRO A 42 -11.66 -1.90 12.99
C PRO A 42 -12.39 -3.04 12.26
N LYS A 43 -13.50 -2.74 11.55
CA LYS A 43 -14.22 -3.70 10.71
C LYS A 43 -13.54 -3.93 9.37
N MET A 44 -12.64 -3.04 8.96
CA MET A 44 -11.88 -3.14 7.72
C MET A 44 -10.44 -3.49 8.06
N GLN A 45 -10.05 -4.74 7.81
CA GLN A 45 -8.67 -5.16 8.00
C GLN A 45 -7.86 -4.78 6.77
N GLY A 46 -6.90 -3.88 6.95
CA GLY A 46 -6.09 -3.36 5.88
C GLY A 46 -5.34 -2.09 6.24
N PHE A 47 -4.67 -1.55 5.24
CA PHE A 47 -3.90 -0.32 5.34
C PHE A 47 -3.81 0.38 3.98
N THR A 48 -3.50 1.66 4.03
CA THR A 48 -3.13 2.46 2.88
C THR A 48 -1.62 2.47 2.72
N ALA A 49 -1.12 2.17 1.53
CA ALA A 49 0.30 2.29 1.17
C ALA A 49 0.52 3.51 0.29
N TYR A 50 1.29 4.48 0.79
CA TYR A 50 1.55 5.75 0.08
C TYR A 50 2.85 5.67 -0.72
N ARG A 51 2.77 6.04 -1.99
CA ARG A 51 3.96 6.25 -2.81
C ARG A 51 4.77 7.43 -2.29
N ALA A 52 6.08 7.27 -2.21
CA ALA A 52 7.01 8.40 -2.08
C ALA A 52 7.10 9.13 -3.43
N GLN A 53 6.44 10.28 -3.55
CA GLN A 53 6.26 10.98 -4.83
C GLN A 53 7.58 11.51 -5.38
N GLU A 54 8.47 11.92 -4.47
CA GLU A 54 9.78 12.50 -4.74
C GLU A 54 10.80 11.43 -5.13
N ALA A 55 10.54 10.16 -4.81
CA ALA A 55 11.44 9.05 -5.12
C ALA A 55 11.28 8.57 -6.57
N PRO A 56 12.39 8.35 -7.31
CA PRO A 56 12.34 7.73 -8.63
C PRO A 56 11.74 6.33 -8.57
N ALA A 57 10.79 6.05 -9.47
CA ALA A 57 10.13 4.75 -9.55
C ALA A 57 10.35 4.09 -10.92
N VAL A 58 10.58 2.77 -10.93
CA VAL A 58 10.71 1.97 -12.16
C VAL A 58 9.47 1.09 -12.32
N TYR A 59 8.72 1.30 -13.39
CA TYR A 59 7.46 0.59 -13.66
C TYR A 59 7.69 -0.69 -14.46
N SER A 60 8.44 -1.62 -13.87
CA SER A 60 8.97 -2.82 -14.54
C SER A 60 7.93 -3.91 -14.85
N ASN A 61 6.77 -3.88 -14.19
CA ASN A 61 5.73 -4.89 -14.34
C ASN A 61 4.31 -4.26 -14.39
N GLN A 62 3.31 -5.07 -14.72
CA GLN A 62 1.94 -4.58 -14.90
C GLN A 62 1.33 -4.02 -13.60
N PHE A 63 1.65 -4.59 -12.44
CA PHE A 63 1.15 -4.10 -11.16
C PHE A 63 1.68 -2.69 -10.88
N LEU A 64 2.98 -2.46 -11.07
CA LEU A 64 3.60 -1.13 -10.88
C LEU A 64 3.09 -0.10 -11.89
N LYS A 65 2.81 -0.51 -13.13
CA LYS A 65 2.20 0.36 -14.14
C LYS A 65 0.78 0.77 -13.73
N LEU A 66 -0.03 -0.17 -13.23
CA LEU A 66 -1.38 0.13 -12.75
C LEU A 66 -1.35 0.97 -11.48
N TRP A 67 -0.42 0.74 -10.55
CA TRP A 67 -0.26 1.60 -9.39
C TRP A 67 0.18 3.02 -9.83
N LYS A 68 1.04 3.17 -10.84
CA LYS A 68 1.34 4.49 -11.41
C LYS A 68 0.10 5.25 -11.86
N GLU A 69 -0.87 4.56 -12.48
CA GLU A 69 -2.11 5.18 -12.95
C GLU A 69 -2.96 5.78 -11.81
N CYS A 70 -2.78 5.30 -10.57
CA CYS A 70 -3.36 5.92 -9.37
C CYS A 70 -2.78 7.31 -9.09
N ASP A 71 -1.50 7.49 -9.41
CA ASP A 71 -0.65 8.62 -9.06
C ASP A 71 -0.65 9.00 -7.56
N SER A 72 -1.08 8.08 -6.68
CA SER A 72 -1.10 8.29 -5.23
C SER A 72 -0.81 6.99 -4.46
N ASP A 73 -1.74 6.58 -3.62
CA ASP A 73 -1.72 5.51 -2.65
C ASP A 73 -2.59 4.32 -3.09
N LEU A 74 -2.36 3.16 -2.48
CA LEU A 74 -3.23 1.99 -2.60
C LEU A 74 -3.89 1.69 -1.27
N ASP A 75 -5.19 1.47 -1.28
CA ASP A 75 -5.92 0.88 -0.17
C ASP A 75 -5.93 -0.63 -0.33
N ILE A 76 -5.40 -1.32 0.67
CA ILE A 76 -5.14 -2.75 0.64
C ILE A 76 -5.92 -3.40 1.78
N SER A 77 -6.81 -4.34 1.44
CA SER A 77 -7.37 -5.26 2.42
C SER A 77 -6.42 -6.44 2.64
N ILE A 78 -6.30 -6.89 3.89
CA ILE A 78 -5.45 -8.01 4.29
C ILE A 78 -6.22 -9.10 5.02
N LYS A 79 -5.78 -10.35 4.89
CA LYS A 79 -6.34 -11.51 5.63
C LYS A 79 -5.73 -11.66 7.03
N ASN A 80 -4.44 -11.38 7.15
CA ASN A 80 -3.67 -11.41 8.39
C ASN A 80 -3.22 -9.98 8.71
N LYS A 81 -3.79 -9.42 9.78
CA LYS A 81 -3.52 -8.05 10.25
C LYS A 81 -2.09 -7.79 10.75
N ASN A 82 -1.34 -8.85 11.05
CA ASN A 82 0.03 -8.73 11.53
C ASN A 82 1.05 -8.74 10.39
N ASP A 83 0.63 -9.07 9.16
CA ASP A 83 1.53 -9.15 8.00
C ASP A 83 1.42 -7.88 7.13
N TRP A 84 2.32 -6.94 7.40
CA TRP A 84 2.50 -5.69 6.66
C TRP A 84 3.46 -5.82 5.46
N SER A 85 4.08 -7.00 5.32
CA SER A 85 5.01 -7.31 4.25
C SER A 85 4.28 -7.36 2.92
N PHE A 86 4.94 -7.05 1.80
CA PHE A 86 4.34 -7.20 0.47
C PHE A 86 4.12 -8.70 0.17
N ASN A 87 2.90 -9.17 0.44
CA ASN A 87 2.50 -10.56 0.34
C ASN A 87 1.18 -10.68 -0.44
N PRO A 88 1.25 -10.97 -1.76
CA PRO A 88 0.06 -11.10 -2.60
C PRO A 88 -0.98 -12.11 -2.08
N ALA A 89 -0.55 -13.20 -1.44
CA ALA A 89 -1.47 -14.19 -0.88
C ALA A 89 -2.30 -13.64 0.30
N ASN A 90 -1.77 -12.62 0.99
CA ASN A 90 -2.42 -11.92 2.08
C ASN A 90 -3.23 -10.69 1.63
N MET A 91 -3.09 -10.23 0.38
CA MET A 91 -3.51 -8.90 -0.04
C MET A 91 -4.61 -8.90 -1.11
N LYS A 92 -5.46 -7.87 -1.04
CA LYS A 92 -6.37 -7.46 -2.10
C LYS A 92 -6.36 -5.94 -2.20
N ILE A 93 -6.10 -5.40 -3.38
CA ILE A 93 -6.28 -3.96 -3.63
C ILE A 93 -7.77 -3.67 -3.69
N ILE A 94 -8.22 -2.79 -2.80
CA ILE A 94 -9.62 -2.37 -2.71
C ILE A 94 -9.78 -0.89 -3.06
N GLY A 95 -8.68 -0.14 -3.17
CA GLY A 95 -8.71 1.24 -3.58
C GLY A 95 -7.37 1.76 -4.07
N CYS A 96 -7.42 2.93 -4.69
CA CYS A 96 -6.33 3.56 -5.41
C CYS A 96 -6.67 5.07 -5.50
N GLY A 97 -6.11 5.84 -4.57
CA GLY A 97 -6.47 7.24 -4.36
C GLY A 97 -7.97 7.48 -4.13
N ILE A 98 -8.42 8.72 -4.35
CA ILE A 98 -9.84 9.10 -4.14
C ILE A 98 -10.79 8.58 -5.23
N ASN A 99 -10.27 8.21 -6.41
CA ASN A 99 -11.06 7.99 -7.61
C ASN A 99 -11.41 6.52 -7.87
N TYR A 100 -10.62 5.59 -7.33
CA TYR A 100 -10.81 4.15 -7.54
C TYR A 100 -11.02 3.50 -6.18
N GLN A 101 -12.27 3.25 -5.83
CA GLN A 101 -12.63 2.63 -4.56
C GLN A 101 -13.59 1.47 -4.81
N GLU A 102 -13.37 0.35 -4.12
CA GLU A 102 -14.27 -0.79 -4.15
C GLU A 102 -15.65 -0.33 -3.70
N ARG A 103 -16.67 -0.81 -4.43
CA ARG A 103 -18.04 -0.40 -4.23
C ARG A 103 -18.47 -0.67 -2.79
N ALA A 104 -18.85 0.39 -2.08
CA ALA A 104 -19.54 0.23 -0.80
C ALA A 104 -20.94 -0.38 -1.04
N SER A 105 -21.39 -1.26 -0.15
CA SER A 105 -22.65 -2.00 -0.29
C SER A 105 -23.90 -1.12 -0.47
N TYR A 106 -23.84 0.16 -0.07
CA TYR A 106 -24.94 1.11 -0.16
C TYR A 106 -24.91 2.03 -1.39
N ASN A 107 -23.91 1.91 -2.28
CA ASN A 107 -23.80 2.72 -3.50
C ASN A 107 -23.70 1.84 -4.75
N THR A 108 -24.85 1.45 -5.30
CA THR A 108 -24.93 0.42 -6.36
C THR A 108 -25.17 0.96 -7.78
N ASN A 109 -25.46 2.25 -7.96
CA ASN A 109 -25.97 2.77 -9.23
C ASN A 109 -25.05 3.78 -9.93
N ASN A 110 -23.74 3.77 -9.63
CA ASN A 110 -22.80 4.68 -10.30
C ASN A 110 -22.26 4.06 -11.62
N PRO A 111 -22.58 4.62 -12.81
CA PRO A 111 -22.08 4.10 -14.09
C PRO A 111 -20.56 4.24 -14.28
N SER A 112 -19.89 5.17 -13.56
CA SER A 112 -18.42 5.25 -13.60
C SER A 112 -17.74 4.10 -12.85
N GLN A 113 -18.49 3.39 -11.99
CA GLN A 113 -17.98 2.29 -11.17
C GLN A 113 -17.53 1.10 -12.02
N TYR A 114 -18.11 0.86 -13.20
CA TYR A 114 -17.68 -0.24 -14.06
C TYR A 114 -16.20 -0.14 -14.45
N LYS A 115 -15.71 1.09 -14.73
CA LYS A 115 -14.29 1.33 -15.03
C LYS A 115 -13.41 1.08 -13.80
N VAL A 116 -13.89 1.46 -12.62
CA VAL A 116 -13.20 1.19 -11.34
C VAL A 116 -13.13 -0.31 -11.08
N ASP A 117 -14.22 -1.03 -11.26
CA ASP A 117 -14.30 -2.47 -11.06
C ASP A 117 -13.33 -3.21 -12.01
N ILE A 118 -13.29 -2.83 -13.30
CA ILE A 118 -12.30 -3.35 -14.25
C ILE A 118 -10.87 -3.06 -13.79
N PHE A 119 -10.60 -1.83 -13.35
CA PHE A 119 -9.27 -1.45 -12.88
C PHE A 119 -8.85 -2.32 -11.67
N LEU A 120 -9.72 -2.41 -10.66
CA LEU A 120 -9.47 -3.21 -9.45
C LEU A 120 -9.26 -4.69 -9.78
N ILE A 121 -10.03 -5.26 -10.72
CA ILE A 121 -9.82 -6.63 -11.22
C ILE A 121 -8.42 -6.76 -11.83
N LYS A 122 -8.02 -5.84 -12.71
CA LYS A 122 -6.72 -5.88 -13.41
C LYS A 122 -5.55 -5.76 -12.43
N ILE A 123 -5.59 -4.81 -11.51
CA ILE A 123 -4.48 -4.62 -10.55
C ILE A 123 -4.37 -5.78 -9.58
N ASN A 124 -5.48 -6.37 -9.14
CA ASN A 124 -5.45 -7.59 -8.32
C ASN A 124 -4.92 -8.80 -9.11
N GLN A 125 -5.33 -8.98 -10.36
CA GLN A 125 -4.77 -10.03 -11.22
C GLN A 125 -3.27 -9.86 -11.44
N ALA A 126 -2.78 -8.61 -11.52
CA ALA A 126 -1.36 -8.33 -11.63
C ALA A 126 -0.62 -8.58 -10.29
N LEU A 127 -1.21 -8.17 -9.17
CA LEU A 127 -0.70 -8.40 -7.82
C LEU A 127 -0.49 -9.90 -7.55
N GLN A 128 -1.48 -10.74 -7.85
CA GLN A 128 -1.43 -12.18 -7.59
C GLN A 128 -0.38 -12.94 -8.41
N LYS A 129 0.22 -12.30 -9.43
CA LYS A 129 1.34 -12.87 -10.21
C LYS A 129 2.70 -12.55 -9.61
N LEU A 130 2.77 -11.67 -8.62
CA LEU A 130 4.02 -11.29 -7.97
C LEU A 130 4.35 -12.28 -6.83
N PRO A 131 5.64 -12.50 -6.53
CA PRO A 131 6.02 -13.26 -5.35
C PRO A 131 5.84 -12.43 -4.08
N GLN A 132 5.77 -13.11 -2.93
CA GLN A 132 6.00 -12.44 -1.66
C GLN A 132 7.42 -11.85 -1.63
N GLN A 133 7.51 -10.59 -1.23
CA GLN A 133 8.79 -9.91 -1.10
C GLN A 133 9.48 -10.29 0.21
N LYS A 134 10.77 -10.63 0.11
CA LYS A 134 11.59 -11.05 1.27
C LYS A 134 12.46 -9.93 1.84
N GLU A 135 12.80 -8.94 1.02
CA GLU A 135 13.72 -7.85 1.37
C GLU A 135 13.12 -6.52 0.95
N TYR A 136 13.36 -5.47 1.73
CA TYR A 136 12.81 -4.14 1.50
C TYR A 136 13.96 -3.12 1.41
N PRO A 137 14.62 -3.01 0.24
CA PRO A 137 15.70 -2.05 0.04
C PRO A 137 15.27 -0.62 0.41
N LEU A 138 16.14 0.08 1.12
CA LEU A 138 15.99 1.50 1.41
C LEU A 138 16.48 2.33 0.23
N ILE A 139 15.76 3.41 -0.06
CA ILE A 139 16.08 4.40 -1.07
C ILE A 139 16.21 5.73 -0.35
N HIS A 140 17.34 6.40 -0.53
CA HIS A 140 17.55 7.77 -0.10
C HIS A 140 17.52 8.68 -1.32
N TYR A 141 16.85 9.82 -1.21
CA TYR A 141 16.73 10.80 -2.28
C TYR A 141 16.85 12.21 -1.71
N SER A 142 17.48 13.11 -2.45
CA SER A 142 17.53 14.52 -2.09
C SER A 142 16.18 15.18 -2.34
N GLU A 143 15.74 16.05 -1.44
CA GLU A 143 14.67 17.01 -1.76
C GLU A 143 15.17 17.89 -2.93
N ASN A 144 14.44 17.89 -4.05
CA ASN A 144 14.65 18.82 -5.15
C ASN A 144 14.03 20.18 -4.84
#